data_AF-A0AAJ0B9P9-F1
#
_entry.id   AF-A0AAJ0B9P9-F1
#
_cell.length_a   1.000
_cell.length_b   1.000
_cell.length_c   1.000
_cell.angle_alpha   90.00
_cell.angle_beta   90.00
_cell.angle_gamma   90.00
#
_symmetry.space_group_name_H-M   'P 1'
#
loop_
_entity.id
_entity.type
_entity.pdbx_description
1 polymer ?
#
loop_
_entity_poly.entity_id
_entity_poly.type
_entity_poly.pdbx_seq_one_letter_code
_entity_poly.pdbx_strand_id
1 'polypeptide(L)'
;MKLLTILSLTTAASAWTFTFSGGVRDGKGNKGCTGITHSKGQTFEWDRAFLSDCCIHLYDDNHCGNEVGFSCSDWKKTSSRDLYSFKVTNC
;
A
#
# COMPACT_ATOMS: atom_id res chain seq x y z
N MET A 1 27.79 14.31 35.61
CA MET A 1 26.84 13.26 35.19
C MET A 1 26.22 13.71 33.86
N LYS A 2 26.75 13.23 32.72
CA LYS A 2 26.24 13.59 31.39
C LYS A 2 25.22 12.53 30.99
N LEU A 3 23.94 12.90 30.93
CA LEU A 3 22.89 12.05 30.38
C LEU A 3 23.19 11.81 28.89
N LEU A 4 23.49 10.56 28.55
CA LEU A 4 23.51 10.10 27.16
C LEU A 4 22.06 9.89 26.74
N THR A 5 21.49 10.87 26.05
CA THR A 5 20.22 10.68 25.33
C THR A 5 20.51 9.73 24.16
N ILE A 6 20.21 8.44 24.35
CA ILE A 6 20.25 7.46 23.27
C ILE A 6 19.06 7.79 22.36
N LEU A 7 19.34 8.52 21.28
CA LEU A 7 18.38 8.72 20.20
C LEU A 7 18.23 7.38 19.48
N SER A 8 17.27 6.57 19.90
CA SER A 8 16.87 5.37 19.18
C SER A 8 16.38 5.80 17.79
N LEU A 9 17.22 5.66 16.75
CA LEU A 9 16.77 5.70 15.38
C LEU A 9 15.81 4.52 15.20
N THR A 10 14.51 4.78 15.30
CA THR A 10 13.52 3.83 14.83
C THR A 10 13.83 3.58 13.36
N THR A 11 14.12 2.33 13.01
CA THR A 11 14.08 1.90 11.62
C THR A 11 12.72 2.33 11.10
N ALA A 12 12.67 3.39 10.27
CA ALA A 12 11.40 3.97 9.87
C ALA A 12 10.53 2.82 9.33
N ALA A 13 9.43 2.53 10.01
CA ALA A 13 8.47 1.54 9.59
C ALA A 13 7.89 1.97 8.24
N SER A 14 7.44 1.02 7.44
CA SER A 14 6.76 1.33 6.18
C SER A 14 5.51 2.17 6.49
N ALA A 15 5.32 3.26 5.74
CA ALA A 15 4.17 4.15 5.86
C ALA A 15 2.88 3.49 5.35
N TRP A 16 3.02 2.47 4.49
CA TRP A 16 1.95 1.66 3.97
C TRP A 16 2.40 0.23 3.67
N THR A 17 1.45 -0.69 3.67
CA THR A 17 1.57 -2.07 3.25
C THR A 17 0.35 -2.45 2.42
N PHE A 18 0.58 -3.04 1.25
CA PHE A 18 -0.42 -3.64 0.39
C PHE A 18 -0.17 -5.13 0.26
N THR A 19 -1.10 -5.93 0.76
CA THR A 19 -1.06 -7.39 0.71
C THR A 19 -2.07 -7.89 -0.32
N PHE A 20 -1.62 -8.70 -1.26
CA PHE A 20 -2.45 -9.32 -2.30
C PHE A 20 -1.96 -10.75 -2.57
N SER A 21 -2.68 -11.50 -3.40
CA SER A 21 -2.36 -12.91 -3.70
C SER A 21 -0.96 -13.14 -4.27
N GLY A 22 -0.39 -12.17 -4.98
CA GLY A 22 0.98 -12.23 -5.51
C GLY A 22 2.07 -11.80 -4.52
N GLY A 23 1.70 -11.46 -3.27
CA GLY A 23 2.63 -11.17 -2.18
C GLY A 23 2.34 -9.85 -1.47
N VAL A 24 3.36 -9.35 -0.79
CA VAL A 24 3.30 -8.10 -0.01
C VAL A 24 4.17 -7.04 -0.68
N ARG A 25 3.69 -5.80 -0.66
CA ARG A 25 4.45 -4.60 -1.05
C ARG A 25 4.29 -3.57 0.05
N ASP A 26 5.37 -2.91 0.40
CA ASP A 26 5.36 -1.87 1.42
C ASP A 26 6.30 -0.73 1.01
N GLY A 27 6.13 0.43 1.64
CA GLY A 27 6.95 1.59 1.33
C GLY A 27 6.76 2.75 2.29
N LYS A 28 7.67 3.72 2.23
CA LYS A 28 7.68 4.92 3.08
C LYS A 28 7.12 6.18 2.40
N GLY A 29 6.88 6.10 1.10
CA GLY A 29 6.53 7.25 0.27
C GLY A 29 5.67 6.82 -0.92
N ASN A 30 5.45 7.76 -1.83
CA ASN A 30 4.65 7.51 -3.04
C ASN A 30 5.24 6.37 -3.88
N LYS A 31 4.35 5.63 -4.53
CA LYS A 31 4.70 4.54 -5.44
C LYS A 31 4.06 4.79 -6.79
N GLY A 32 4.90 4.89 -7.82
CA GLY A 32 4.45 4.94 -9.21
C GLY A 32 3.72 3.67 -9.64
N CYS A 33 3.19 3.68 -10.86
CA CYS A 33 2.42 2.56 -11.39
C CYS A 33 3.20 1.25 -11.26
N THR A 34 2.66 0.30 -10.53
CA THR A 34 3.32 -0.97 -10.25
C THR A 34 2.39 -2.11 -10.65
N GLY A 35 2.86 -2.92 -11.61
CA GLY A 35 2.12 -4.09 -12.07
C GLY A 35 2.00 -5.16 -10.97
N ILE A 36 0.83 -5.78 -10.91
CA ILE A 36 0.51 -6.91 -10.04
C ILE A 36 -0.31 -7.93 -10.84
N THR A 37 -0.54 -9.08 -10.23
CA THR A 37 -1.56 -10.02 -10.72
C THR A 37 -2.37 -10.45 -9.52
N HIS A 38 -3.63 -10.03 -9.48
CA HIS A 38 -4.55 -10.37 -8.42
C HIS A 38 -5.91 -10.69 -9.00
N SER A 39 -6.34 -11.94 -8.87
CA SER A 39 -7.57 -12.42 -9.50
C SER A 39 -8.80 -12.09 -8.65
N LYS A 40 -9.93 -11.93 -9.33
CA LYS A 40 -11.25 -11.88 -8.72
C LYS A 40 -11.45 -13.03 -7.72
N GLY A 41 -12.11 -12.73 -6.61
CA GLY A 41 -12.41 -13.69 -5.55
C GLY A 41 -11.26 -13.93 -4.57
N GLN A 42 -10.07 -13.36 -4.81
CA GLN A 42 -8.96 -13.41 -3.86
C GLN A 42 -9.07 -12.27 -2.83
N THR A 43 -8.55 -12.52 -1.63
CA THR A 43 -8.50 -11.50 -0.56
C THR A 43 -7.27 -10.64 -0.71
N PHE A 44 -7.44 -9.34 -0.46
CA PHE A 44 -6.37 -8.37 -0.43
C PHE A 44 -6.62 -7.36 0.70
N GLU A 45 -5.57 -6.63 1.09
CA GLU A 45 -5.54 -5.79 2.28
C GLU A 45 -4.64 -4.58 2.06
N TRP A 46 -5.09 -3.44 2.56
CA TRP A 46 -4.35 -2.18 2.58
C TRP A 46 -4.28 -1.69 4.02
N ASP A 47 -3.05 -1.49 4.48
CA ASP A 47 -2.73 -1.04 5.83
C ASP A 47 -1.81 0.18 5.74
N ARG A 48 -2.02 1.14 6.64
CA ARG A 48 -1.16 2.31 6.76
C ARG A 48 -0.62 2.43 8.17
N ALA A 49 0.53 3.09 8.30
CA ALA A 49 1.00 3.51 9.60
C ALA A 49 0.03 4.54 10.21
N PHE A 50 -0.04 4.59 11.55
CA PHE A 50 -1.00 5.43 12.30
C PHE A 50 -1.01 6.93 11.90
N LEU A 51 0.14 7.48 11.48
CA LEU A 51 0.29 8.88 11.07
C LEU A 51 0.47 9.06 9.55
N SER A 52 0.14 8.04 8.76
CA SER A 52 0.32 8.04 7.32
C SER A 52 -0.96 8.46 6.60
N ASP A 53 -0.83 9.46 5.74
CA ASP A 53 -1.91 9.95 4.88
C ASP A 53 -1.94 9.28 3.50
N CYS A 54 -1.10 8.24 3.31
CA CYS A 54 -1.00 7.51 2.06
C CYS A 54 -2.36 7.01 1.58
N CYS A 55 -2.55 6.98 0.26
CA CYS A 55 -3.74 6.44 -0.37
C CYS A 55 -3.33 5.45 -1.48
N ILE A 56 -4.03 4.32 -1.55
CA ILE A 56 -3.86 3.34 -2.62
C ILE A 56 -4.87 3.56 -3.73
N HIS A 57 -4.40 3.42 -4.96
CA HIS A 57 -5.21 3.37 -6.17
C HIS A 57 -5.03 2.00 -6.81
N LEU A 58 -6.12 1.36 -7.22
CA LEU A 58 -6.16 0.02 -7.81
C LEU A 58 -6.74 0.10 -9.22
N TYR A 59 -6.15 -0.65 -10.14
CA TYR A 59 -6.49 -0.60 -11.56
C TYR A 59 -6.72 -2.01 -12.12
N ASP A 60 -7.66 -2.13 -13.07
CA ASP A 60 -7.93 -3.38 -13.79
C ASP A 60 -7.17 -3.47 -15.14
N ASP A 61 -6.16 -2.62 -15.31
CA ASP A 61 -5.15 -2.72 -16.35
C ASP A 61 -3.74 -2.65 -15.76
N ASN A 62 -2.72 -2.95 -16.57
CA ASN A 62 -1.32 -3.03 -16.11
C ASN A 62 -0.53 -1.71 -16.27
N HIS A 63 -1.18 -0.63 -16.71
CA HIS A 63 -0.56 0.67 -17.00
C HIS A 63 -1.19 1.83 -16.19
N CYS A 64 -2.04 1.49 -15.21
CA CYS A 64 -2.76 2.42 -14.35
C CYS A 64 -3.62 3.43 -15.12
N GLY A 65 -4.34 2.97 -16.14
CA GLY A 65 -5.21 3.78 -16.99
C GLY A 65 -6.69 3.77 -16.54
N ASN A 66 -7.17 2.63 -16.05
CA ASN A 66 -8.55 2.42 -15.63
C ASN A 66 -8.64 2.13 -14.13
N GLU A 67 -8.92 3.18 -13.35
CA GLU A 67 -9.00 3.09 -11.89
C GLU A 67 -10.33 2.44 -11.47
N VAL A 68 -10.24 1.42 -10.63
CA VAL A 68 -11.37 0.63 -10.14
C VAL A 68 -11.48 0.59 -8.63
N GLY A 69 -10.52 1.18 -7.93
CA GLY A 69 -10.54 1.32 -6.48
C GLY A 69 -9.61 2.43 -6.01
N PHE A 70 -10.05 3.10 -4.96
CA PHE A 70 -9.28 4.13 -4.26
C PHE A 70 -9.59 4.03 -2.78
N SER A 71 -8.56 4.15 -1.94
CA SER A 71 -8.77 4.29 -0.50
C SER A 71 -7.58 4.96 0.16
N CYS A 72 -7.87 5.88 1.07
CA CYS A 72 -6.90 6.29 2.07
C CYS A 72 -7.04 5.38 3.28
N SER A 73 -8.23 5.13 3.82
CA SER A 73 -8.42 4.26 5.00
C SER A 73 -8.03 2.80 4.79
N ASP A 74 -7.63 2.16 5.89
CA ASP A 74 -7.25 0.75 5.95
C ASP A 74 -8.45 -0.17 5.70
N TRP A 75 -8.23 -1.32 5.08
CA TRP A 75 -9.27 -2.33 4.86
C TRP A 75 -8.70 -3.70 4.50
N LYS A 76 -9.56 -4.71 4.62
CA LYS A 76 -9.38 -6.06 4.10
C LYS A 76 -10.63 -6.49 3.35
N LYS A 77 -10.50 -6.92 2.09
CA LYS A 77 -11.65 -7.23 1.22
C LYS A 77 -11.37 -8.38 0.27
N THR A 78 -12.43 -8.99 -0.24
CA THR A 78 -12.38 -9.94 -1.35
C THR A 78 -12.62 -9.20 -2.66
N SER A 79 -11.79 -9.47 -3.67
CA SER A 79 -11.89 -8.77 -4.95
C SER A 79 -13.13 -9.13 -5.74
N SER A 80 -13.83 -8.10 -6.22
CA SER A 80 -14.96 -8.25 -7.13
C SER A 80 -14.53 -8.41 -8.59
N ARG A 81 -13.26 -8.15 -8.91
CA ARG A 81 -12.67 -8.17 -10.26
C ARG A 81 -11.17 -8.48 -10.24
N ASP A 82 -10.58 -8.68 -11.41
CA ASP A 82 -9.12 -8.78 -11.53
C ASP A 82 -8.48 -7.40 -11.38
N LEU A 83 -7.31 -7.36 -10.73
CA LEU A 83 -6.49 -6.17 -10.58
C LEU A 83 -5.10 -6.44 -11.14
N TYR A 84 -4.59 -5.48 -11.91
CA TYR A 84 -3.36 -5.64 -12.68
C TYR A 84 -2.31 -4.57 -12.38
N SER A 85 -2.67 -3.49 -11.70
CA SER A 85 -1.69 -2.54 -11.17
C SER A 85 -2.22 -1.75 -9.98
N PHE A 86 -1.30 -1.13 -9.25
CA PHE A 86 -1.60 -0.17 -8.20
C PHE A 86 -0.67 1.05 -8.23
N LYS A 87 -1.10 2.13 -7.58
CA LYS A 87 -0.29 3.31 -7.24
C LYS A 87 -0.49 3.66 -5.77
N VAL A 88 0.49 4.33 -5.18
CA VAL A 88 0.36 4.94 -3.86
C VAL A 88 0.69 6.42 -3.95
N THR A 89 -0.19 7.25 -3.41
CA THR A 89 -0.09 8.72 -3.42
C THR A 89 -0.27 9.28 -2.01
N ASN A 90 -0.05 10.58 -1.84
CA ASN A 90 -0.26 11.31 -0.58
C ASN A 90 0.54 10.77 0.62
N CYS A 91 1.71 10.20 0.30
CA CYS A 91 2.83 10.03 1.21
C CYS A 91 3.89 11.11 0.91
#